data_AF-D0UHE7-F1
#
_entry.id   AF-D0UHE7-F1
#
_cell.length_a   1.000
_cell.length_b   1.000
_cell.length_c   1.000
_cell.angle_alpha   90.00
_cell.angle_beta   90.00
_cell.angle_gamma   90.00
#
_symmetry.space_group_name_H-M   'P 1'
#
loop_
_entity.id
_entity.type
_entity.pdbx_description
1 polymer ?
#
loop_
_entity_poly.entity_id
_entity_poly.type
_entity_poly.pdbx_seq_one_letter_code
_entity_poly.pdbx_strand_id
1 'polypeptide(L)'
;MKIKGLFLIGLALSCFFLFSMLQVAHASGEIKGEKSINKIFKDGNLALIIAGKLNKSIVDDVTQAELNTVIQFDAEYCDIKSISGVEFLKNLASVNLNSNKIVDLSPLKDLKELKVLNLNNNIIRQLKPLSNIRTLRVLELNENIISDVDSLKNLSELRILLVNSNKIVDISCVGNMQKLFVLEANNNSITNMQPIMKRKEATYSAQNQILYKQPITVNPNNSFQMLNPVVVGASERNPENLAPKEISVGGQYDFPDITWKNLASKPETIECSYSYGDRFTLKIIQPLNYKSVAKPNIKKQAKK
;
A
#
# COMPACT_ATOMS: atom_id res chain seq x y z
N MET A 1 -32.86 18.38 74.82
CA MET A 1 -31.93 17.26 74.57
C MET A 1 -31.13 17.60 73.32
N LYS A 2 -29.82 17.86 73.46
CA LYS A 2 -28.75 18.16 72.45
C LYS A 2 -29.09 19.19 71.35
N ILE A 3 -28.65 20.46 71.34
CA ILE A 3 -27.32 21.11 71.48
C ILE A 3 -26.38 20.93 70.25
N LYS A 4 -25.89 22.10 69.76
CA LYS A 4 -24.68 22.44 68.96
C LYS A 4 -24.81 22.30 67.44
N GLY A 5 -24.43 23.30 66.62
CA GLY A 5 -23.72 24.59 66.77
C GLY A 5 -23.19 24.93 65.37
N LEU A 6 -23.53 26.05 64.72
CA LEU A 6 -23.09 27.44 64.93
C LEU A 6 -21.59 27.71 64.62
N PHE A 7 -21.38 28.43 63.50
CA PHE A 7 -20.34 29.45 63.22
C PHE A 7 -18.90 29.01 62.87
N LEU A 8 -18.07 29.74 62.09
CA LEU A 8 -18.14 30.86 61.13
C LEU A 8 -16.67 31.06 60.63
N ILE A 9 -16.47 31.79 59.52
CA ILE A 9 -15.22 32.53 59.13
C ILE A 9 -14.08 31.65 58.57
N GLY A 10 -13.36 31.99 57.50
CA GLY A 10 -13.30 33.23 56.71
C GLY A 10 -12.38 33.09 55.49
N LEU A 11 -12.36 34.16 54.70
CA LEU A 11 -11.50 34.39 53.53
C LEU A 11 -10.00 34.47 53.90
N ALA A 12 -9.14 33.90 53.04
CA ALA A 12 -7.78 34.40 52.82
C ALA A 12 -7.26 33.97 51.42
N LEU A 13 -7.03 34.95 50.54
CA LEU A 13 -6.10 34.83 49.43
C LEU A 13 -4.67 34.73 49.99
N SER A 14 -3.84 33.82 49.48
CA SER A 14 -2.48 34.12 48.97
C SER A 14 -1.63 32.85 48.77
N CYS A 15 -1.17 32.66 47.52
CA CYS A 15 0.20 32.37 47.12
C CYS A 15 1.06 31.24 47.76
N PHE A 16 1.67 30.49 46.84
CA PHE A 16 2.97 29.78 46.88
C PHE A 16 3.01 28.30 47.31
N PHE A 17 3.36 27.50 46.28
CA PHE A 17 4.19 26.29 46.31
C PHE A 17 3.74 25.11 47.19
N LEU A 18 3.13 24.13 46.51
CA LEU A 18 3.43 22.73 46.74
C LEU A 18 3.40 22.00 45.40
N PHE A 19 4.61 21.90 44.83
CA PHE A 19 5.12 20.79 44.02
C PHE A 19 4.14 19.61 43.87
N SER A 20 3.31 19.62 42.83
CA SER A 20 2.92 18.37 42.19
C SER A 20 3.65 18.33 40.85
N MET A 21 4.87 17.78 40.90
CA MET A 21 5.49 17.13 39.75
C MET A 21 4.57 15.98 39.33
N LEU A 22 3.45 16.31 38.68
CA LEU A 22 2.89 15.39 37.71
C LEU A 22 3.94 15.34 36.62
N GLN A 23 4.77 14.30 36.65
CA GLN A 23 5.38 13.78 35.45
C GLN A 23 4.23 13.59 34.46
N VAL A 24 4.03 14.60 33.59
CA VAL A 24 3.41 14.35 32.31
C VAL A 24 4.31 13.28 31.70
N ALA A 25 3.76 12.07 31.61
CA ALA A 25 4.39 11.00 30.90
C ALA A 25 4.85 11.60 29.57
N HIS A 26 6.17 11.71 29.37
CA HIS A 26 6.70 12.22 28.11
C HIS A 26 6.08 11.35 27.03
N ALA A 27 5.25 11.93 26.18
CA ALA A 27 4.73 11.23 25.03
C ALA A 27 5.97 10.70 24.30
N SER A 28 6.10 9.38 24.25
CA SER A 28 7.23 8.70 23.61
C SER A 28 7.33 9.23 22.17
N GLY A 29 8.29 10.12 21.91
CA GLY A 29 8.48 10.73 20.60
C GLY A 29 8.40 12.26 20.51
N GLU A 30 8.56 13.01 21.60
CA GLU A 30 8.86 14.47 21.54
C GLU A 30 10.37 14.74 21.51
N ILE A 31 10.78 15.88 20.95
CA ILE A 31 12.16 16.34 21.08
C ILE A 31 12.45 16.78 22.52
N LYS A 32 13.65 16.43 23.03
CA LYS A 32 14.13 16.88 24.33
C LYS A 32 14.87 18.20 24.18
N GLY A 33 14.32 19.26 24.77
CA GLY A 33 14.89 20.61 24.71
C GLY A 33 14.88 21.20 23.30
N GLU A 34 15.52 22.34 23.18
CA GLU A 34 15.78 23.01 21.90
C GLU A 34 16.81 22.23 21.08
N LYS A 35 16.53 22.07 19.78
CA LYS A 35 17.43 21.43 18.83
C LYS A 35 17.31 22.09 17.46
N SER A 36 18.43 22.23 16.77
CA SER A 36 18.45 22.81 15.45
C SER A 36 17.71 21.95 14.44
N ILE A 37 17.01 22.59 13.50
CA ILE A 37 16.16 21.92 12.50
C ILE A 37 16.95 20.86 11.71
N ASN A 38 18.15 21.17 11.24
CA ASN A 38 19.02 20.22 10.51
C ASN A 38 19.53 19.03 11.35
N LYS A 39 19.42 19.08 12.69
CA LYS A 39 19.72 17.95 13.56
C LYS A 39 18.49 17.07 13.77
N ILE A 40 17.29 17.61 13.64
CA ILE A 40 16.03 16.86 13.71
C ILE A 40 15.75 16.21 12.35
N PHE A 41 15.74 17.01 11.28
CA PHE A 41 15.48 16.59 9.91
C PHE A 41 16.81 16.37 9.19
N LYS A 42 17.19 15.10 9.01
CA LYS A 42 18.52 14.74 8.47
C LYS A 42 18.67 14.96 6.97
N ASP A 43 17.56 14.91 6.25
CA ASP A 43 17.50 15.26 4.85
C ASP A 43 17.50 16.78 4.71
N GLY A 44 18.47 17.33 3.97
CA GLY A 44 18.64 18.78 3.87
C GLY A 44 17.47 19.48 3.18
N ASN A 45 16.83 18.83 2.21
CA ASN A 45 15.69 19.40 1.49
C ASN A 45 14.45 19.41 2.39
N LEU A 46 14.23 18.32 3.13
CA LEU A 46 13.18 18.30 4.15
C LEU A 46 13.43 19.35 5.25
N ALA A 47 14.67 19.49 5.72
CA ALA A 47 15.02 20.50 6.71
C ALA A 47 14.71 21.92 6.22
N LEU A 48 15.02 22.24 4.95
CA LEU A 48 14.68 23.53 4.32
C LEU A 48 13.18 23.77 4.28
N ILE A 49 12.39 22.75 3.92
CA ILE A 49 10.93 22.85 3.85
C ILE A 49 10.34 23.14 5.24
N ILE A 50 10.77 22.41 6.27
CA ILE A 50 10.30 22.62 7.64
C ILE A 50 10.77 23.96 8.19
N ALA A 51 12.01 24.37 7.92
CA ALA A 51 12.52 25.68 8.29
C ALA A 51 11.67 26.81 7.67
N GLY A 52 11.33 26.69 6.38
CA GLY A 52 10.41 27.62 5.72
C GLY A 52 9.02 27.65 6.35
N LYS A 53 8.47 26.49 6.77
CA LYS A 53 7.18 26.43 7.48
C LYS A 53 7.20 27.09 8.85
N LEU A 54 8.35 27.10 9.51
CA LEU A 54 8.54 27.72 10.82
C LEU A 54 9.05 29.16 10.73
N ASN A 55 9.28 29.68 9.52
CA ASN A 55 9.92 30.98 9.28
C ASN A 55 11.29 31.10 9.99
N LYS A 56 12.10 30.05 9.86
CA LYS A 56 13.43 29.92 10.47
C LYS A 56 14.48 29.48 9.44
N SER A 57 15.74 29.58 9.84
CA SER A 57 16.87 28.92 9.17
C SER A 57 17.04 27.49 9.65
N ILE A 58 17.70 26.65 8.85
CA ILE A 58 17.95 25.23 9.19
C ILE A 58 18.87 25.03 10.40
N VAL A 59 19.62 26.07 10.80
CA VAL A 59 20.50 26.05 11.98
C VAL A 59 19.83 26.59 13.23
N ASP A 60 18.63 27.19 13.11
CA ASP A 60 17.92 27.72 14.25
C ASP A 60 17.33 26.59 15.07
N ASP A 61 17.33 26.78 16.38
CA ASP A 61 16.71 25.85 17.32
C ASP A 61 15.18 25.95 17.26
N VAL A 62 14.53 24.80 17.45
CA VAL A 62 13.08 24.69 17.57
C VAL A 62 12.68 23.89 18.80
N THR A 63 11.54 24.26 19.36
CA THR A 63 10.84 23.58 20.45
C THR A 63 9.80 22.61 19.90
N GLN A 64 9.35 21.66 20.73
CA GLN A 64 8.25 20.77 20.36
C GLN A 64 6.95 21.56 20.11
N ALA A 65 6.73 22.67 20.82
CA ALA A 65 5.57 23.53 20.62
C ALA A 65 5.54 24.13 19.20
N GLU A 66 6.70 24.57 18.69
CA GLU A 66 6.84 25.05 17.32
C GLU A 66 6.62 23.93 16.30
N LEU A 67 7.21 22.74 16.51
CA LEU A 67 6.96 21.58 15.63
C LEU A 67 5.47 21.19 15.58
N ASN A 68 4.77 21.31 16.70
CA ASN A 68 3.33 21.03 16.80
C ASN A 68 2.46 22.06 16.04
N THR A 69 3.01 23.20 15.61
CA THR A 69 2.30 24.14 14.72
C THR A 69 2.28 23.67 13.27
N VAL A 70 3.16 22.74 12.87
CA VAL A 70 3.20 22.18 11.52
C VAL A 70 2.10 21.15 11.36
N ILE A 71 0.95 21.61 10.85
CA ILE A 71 -0.23 20.78 10.58
C ILE A 71 -0.19 20.20 9.16
N GLN A 72 0.47 20.89 8.24
CA GLN A 72 0.61 20.45 6.87
C GLN A 72 1.87 21.01 6.20
N PHE A 73 2.42 20.26 5.27
CA PHE A 73 3.44 20.77 4.35
C PHE A 73 3.36 20.09 3.00
N ASP A 74 3.88 20.79 2.00
CA ASP A 74 4.08 20.29 0.64
C ASP A 74 5.58 20.22 0.39
N ALA A 75 6.00 19.08 -0.15
CA ALA A 75 7.38 18.72 -0.41
C ALA A 75 7.50 17.93 -1.73
N GLU A 76 6.65 18.24 -2.70
CA GLU A 76 6.69 17.64 -4.03
C GLU A 76 7.98 17.98 -4.79
N TYR A 77 8.54 17.01 -5.53
CA TYR A 77 9.74 17.21 -6.38
C TYR A 77 10.98 17.75 -5.63
N CYS A 78 11.16 17.39 -4.36
CA CYS A 78 12.19 17.97 -3.50
C CYS A 78 13.45 17.10 -3.34
N ASP A 79 13.61 16.01 -4.11
CA ASP A 79 14.72 15.05 -3.97
C ASP A 79 14.91 14.49 -2.54
N ILE A 80 13.83 14.39 -1.77
CA ILE A 80 13.86 13.88 -0.39
C ILE A 80 14.08 12.37 -0.42
N LYS A 81 15.07 11.90 0.34
CA LYS A 81 15.39 10.47 0.49
C LYS A 81 14.95 9.94 1.85
N SER A 82 14.98 10.78 2.87
CA SER A 82 14.62 10.42 4.24
C SER A 82 13.62 11.40 4.83
N ILE A 83 12.59 10.85 5.47
CA ILE A 83 11.60 11.61 6.24
C ILE A 83 11.86 11.53 7.76
N SER A 84 13.07 11.17 8.18
CA SER A 84 13.45 11.24 9.60
C SER A 84 13.31 12.67 10.11
N GLY A 85 12.73 12.81 11.31
CA GLY A 85 12.31 14.06 11.92
C GLY A 85 10.80 14.26 11.83
N VAL A 86 10.11 13.68 10.83
CA VAL A 86 8.65 13.80 10.68
C VAL A 86 7.90 13.15 11.84
N GLU A 87 8.49 12.17 12.53
CA GLU A 87 7.93 11.55 13.74
C GLU A 87 7.64 12.56 14.87
N PHE A 88 8.27 13.74 14.85
CA PHE A 88 8.09 14.81 15.83
C PHE A 88 6.96 15.79 15.46
N LEU A 89 6.36 15.70 14.27
CA LEU A 89 5.27 16.57 13.83
C LEU A 89 3.90 16.01 14.27
N LYS A 90 3.59 16.08 15.57
CA LYS A 90 2.47 15.33 16.18
C LYS A 90 1.08 15.72 15.67
N ASN A 91 0.92 16.95 15.22
CA ASN A 91 -0.35 17.47 14.70
C ASN A 91 -0.42 17.43 13.17
N LEU A 92 0.52 16.74 12.50
CA LEU A 92 0.55 16.64 11.04
C LEU A 92 -0.71 15.90 10.56
N ALA A 93 -1.56 16.63 9.84
CA ALA A 93 -2.84 16.16 9.32
C ALA A 93 -2.82 15.90 7.81
N SER A 94 -1.95 16.60 7.07
CA SER A 94 -1.83 16.48 5.61
C SER A 94 -0.40 16.64 5.16
N VAL A 95 0.08 15.75 4.30
CA VAL A 95 1.43 15.87 3.73
C VAL A 95 1.46 15.42 2.27
N ASN A 96 2.07 16.26 1.42
CA ASN A 96 2.40 15.92 0.05
C ASN A 96 3.92 15.65 -0.06
N LEU A 97 4.28 14.42 -0.40
CA LEU A 97 5.65 13.94 -0.60
C LEU A 97 5.79 13.30 -1.98
N ASN A 98 4.92 13.63 -2.93
CA ASN A 98 4.96 13.11 -4.29
C ASN A 98 6.31 13.38 -4.97
N SER A 99 6.75 12.46 -5.82
CA SER A 99 7.94 12.61 -6.66
C SER A 99 9.22 12.88 -5.87
N ASN A 100 9.52 11.96 -4.95
CA ASN A 100 10.73 11.94 -4.15
C ASN A 100 11.42 10.57 -4.26
N LYS A 101 12.39 10.29 -3.37
CA LYS A 101 13.16 9.03 -3.35
C LYS A 101 12.99 8.29 -2.02
N ILE A 102 11.80 8.38 -1.43
CA ILE A 102 11.50 7.84 -0.10
C ILE A 102 11.34 6.32 -0.20
N VAL A 103 11.97 5.61 0.73
CA VAL A 103 11.89 4.14 0.86
C VAL A 103 11.26 3.74 2.18
N ASP A 104 11.60 4.45 3.26
CA ASP A 104 11.22 4.12 4.64
C ASP A 104 10.12 5.04 5.17
N LEU A 105 9.00 4.44 5.58
CA LEU A 105 7.85 5.13 6.16
C LEU A 105 7.83 5.05 7.70
N SER A 106 8.83 4.46 8.34
CA SER A 106 8.89 4.30 9.80
C SER A 106 8.68 5.60 10.59
N PRO A 107 9.16 6.77 10.13
CA PRO A 107 8.85 8.05 10.77
C PRO A 107 7.36 8.41 10.87
N LEU A 108 6.49 7.84 10.04
CA LEU A 108 5.06 8.13 10.03
C LEU A 108 4.25 7.32 11.04
N LYS A 109 4.83 6.26 11.62
CA LYS A 109 4.09 5.17 12.29
C LYS A 109 3.17 5.61 13.44
N ASP A 110 3.52 6.70 14.12
CA ASP A 110 2.83 7.21 15.30
C ASP A 110 2.06 8.53 15.03
N LEU A 111 1.94 8.96 13.76
CA LEU A 111 1.25 10.19 13.38
C LEU A 111 -0.26 10.01 13.32
N LYS A 112 -0.89 9.93 14.49
CA LYS A 112 -2.31 9.60 14.66
C LYS A 112 -3.28 10.66 14.12
N GLU A 113 -2.82 11.87 13.82
CA GLU A 113 -3.67 12.93 13.26
C GLU A 113 -3.69 12.96 11.72
N LEU A 114 -2.87 12.13 11.07
CA LEU A 114 -2.66 12.16 9.61
C LEU A 114 -3.90 11.65 8.86
N LYS A 115 -4.48 12.52 8.02
CA LYS A 115 -5.72 12.27 7.26
C LYS A 115 -5.47 12.16 5.76
N VAL A 116 -4.47 12.88 5.24
CA VAL A 116 -4.13 12.91 3.81
C VAL A 116 -2.63 12.67 3.66
N LEU A 117 -2.28 11.67 2.87
CA LEU A 117 -0.90 11.29 2.60
C LEU A 117 -0.72 11.02 1.12
N ASN A 118 0.02 11.90 0.44
CA ASN A 118 0.45 11.68 -0.94
C ASN A 118 1.92 11.26 -0.98
N LEU A 119 2.16 10.04 -1.45
CA LEU A 119 3.47 9.40 -1.59
C LEU A 119 3.63 8.82 -3.01
N ASN A 120 2.91 9.37 -3.99
CA ASN A 120 3.06 9.00 -5.39
C ASN A 120 4.53 9.16 -5.83
N ASN A 121 4.97 8.38 -6.83
CA ASN A 121 6.30 8.51 -7.43
C ASN A 121 7.44 8.47 -6.39
N ASN A 122 7.51 7.38 -5.63
CA ASN A 122 8.55 7.11 -4.65
C ASN A 122 9.08 5.67 -4.85
N ILE A 123 9.85 5.14 -3.89
CA ILE A 123 10.48 3.81 -3.98
C ILE A 123 9.97 2.92 -2.82
N ILE A 124 8.70 3.10 -2.44
CA ILE A 124 8.09 2.43 -1.30
C ILE A 124 7.78 0.98 -1.66
N ARG A 125 8.08 0.08 -0.72
CA ARG A 125 7.78 -1.36 -0.83
C ARG A 125 6.91 -1.88 0.31
N GLN A 126 7.00 -1.26 1.47
CA GLN A 126 6.43 -1.75 2.73
C GLN A 126 5.54 -0.69 3.35
N LEU A 127 4.30 -1.07 3.66
CA LEU A 127 3.28 -0.17 4.21
C LEU A 127 3.00 -0.40 5.70
N LYS A 128 3.71 -1.35 6.34
CA LYS A 128 3.53 -1.68 7.76
C LYS A 128 3.52 -0.47 8.70
N PRO A 129 4.37 0.57 8.52
CA PRO A 129 4.30 1.77 9.35
C PRO A 129 2.94 2.48 9.33
N LEU A 130 2.17 2.38 8.24
CA LEU A 130 0.87 3.04 8.12
C LEU A 130 -0.27 2.29 8.83
N SER A 131 -0.05 1.04 9.26
CA SER A 131 -1.10 0.10 9.71
C SER A 131 -1.97 0.58 10.88
N ASN A 132 -1.49 1.54 11.68
CA ASN A 132 -2.20 2.07 12.85
C ASN A 132 -2.68 3.52 12.69
N ILE A 133 -2.50 4.14 11.53
CA ILE A 133 -2.94 5.52 11.27
C ILE A 133 -4.42 5.52 10.87
N ARG A 134 -5.28 5.13 11.82
CA ARG A 134 -6.73 4.90 11.60
C ARG A 134 -7.51 6.16 11.18
N THR A 135 -6.88 7.33 11.22
CA THR A 135 -7.42 8.62 10.79
C THR A 135 -7.22 8.90 9.30
N LEU A 136 -6.40 8.11 8.59
CA LEU A 136 -6.18 8.26 7.15
C LEU A 136 -7.49 8.12 6.38
N ARG A 137 -7.73 9.10 5.51
CA ARG A 137 -8.90 9.20 4.61
C ARG A 137 -8.48 9.14 3.15
N VAL A 138 -7.35 9.72 2.81
CA VAL A 138 -6.79 9.74 1.45
C VAL A 138 -5.37 9.23 1.51
N LEU A 139 -5.09 8.18 0.74
CA LEU A 139 -3.77 7.60 0.59
C LEU A 139 -3.45 7.42 -0.89
N GLU A 140 -2.45 8.16 -1.36
CA GLU A 140 -1.97 8.06 -2.74
C GLU A 140 -0.56 7.47 -2.75
N LEU A 141 -0.40 6.37 -3.47
CA LEU A 141 0.78 5.52 -3.54
C LEU A 141 1.05 5.07 -4.98
N ASN A 142 0.56 5.82 -5.96
CA ASN A 142 0.81 5.54 -7.37
C ASN A 142 2.31 5.49 -7.66
N GLU A 143 2.72 4.68 -8.63
CA GLU A 143 4.10 4.64 -9.13
C GLU A 143 5.12 4.38 -8.02
N ASN A 144 4.90 3.28 -7.29
CA ASN A 144 5.80 2.76 -6.27
C ASN A 144 6.15 1.28 -6.60
N ILE A 145 6.67 0.53 -5.63
CA ILE A 145 7.07 -0.87 -5.81
C ILE A 145 6.38 -1.76 -4.77
N ILE A 146 5.11 -1.44 -4.46
CA ILE A 146 4.32 -2.12 -3.44
C ILE A 146 3.74 -3.41 -4.02
N SER A 147 3.90 -4.51 -3.31
CA SER A 147 3.28 -5.80 -3.67
C SER A 147 2.25 -6.29 -2.65
N ASP A 148 2.29 -5.75 -1.44
CA ASP A 148 1.44 -6.16 -0.32
C ASP A 148 0.77 -4.92 0.31
N VAL A 149 -0.56 -4.97 0.35
CA VAL A 149 -1.42 -3.94 0.94
C VAL A 149 -2.20 -4.45 2.16
N ASP A 150 -1.95 -5.68 2.65
CA ASP A 150 -2.68 -6.24 3.80
C ASP A 150 -2.49 -5.42 5.08
N SER A 151 -1.33 -4.78 5.22
CA SER A 151 -1.07 -3.87 6.35
C SER A 151 -2.05 -2.69 6.44
N LEU A 152 -2.78 -2.37 5.36
CA LEU A 152 -3.81 -1.32 5.34
C LEU A 152 -5.19 -1.79 5.85
N LYS A 153 -5.37 -3.08 6.18
CA LYS A 153 -6.69 -3.67 6.52
C LYS A 153 -7.44 -3.00 7.68
N ASN A 154 -6.72 -2.32 8.57
CA ASN A 154 -7.29 -1.64 9.74
C ASN A 154 -7.62 -0.16 9.49
N LEU A 155 -7.39 0.37 8.29
CA LEU A 155 -7.68 1.76 7.93
C LEU A 155 -9.17 1.94 7.60
N SER A 156 -10.04 1.78 8.60
CA SER A 156 -11.49 1.81 8.44
C SER A 156 -12.06 3.16 7.98
N GLU A 157 -11.31 4.25 8.19
CA GLU A 157 -11.68 5.60 7.74
C GLU A 157 -11.23 5.92 6.31
N LEU A 158 -10.47 5.03 5.66
CA LEU A 158 -9.94 5.27 4.33
C LEU A 158 -11.08 5.36 3.31
N ARG A 159 -11.06 6.43 2.51
CA ARG A 159 -12.09 6.80 1.54
C ARG A 159 -11.59 6.71 0.11
N ILE A 160 -10.35 7.11 -0.10
CA ILE A 160 -9.65 7.12 -1.39
C ILE A 160 -8.33 6.38 -1.23
N LEU A 161 -8.13 5.36 -2.06
CA LEU A 161 -6.88 4.62 -2.18
C LEU A 161 -6.45 4.59 -3.65
N LEU A 162 -5.33 5.25 -3.95
CA LEU A 162 -4.73 5.24 -5.28
C LEU A 162 -3.41 4.46 -5.22
N VAL A 163 -3.33 3.36 -5.94
CA VAL A 163 -2.19 2.43 -5.96
C VAL A 163 -1.85 2.00 -7.40
N ASN A 164 -2.14 2.86 -8.38
CA ASN A 164 -1.82 2.62 -9.78
C ASN A 164 -0.32 2.35 -9.96
N SER A 165 0.04 1.53 -10.94
CA SER A 165 1.44 1.28 -11.33
C SER A 165 2.30 0.78 -10.16
N ASN A 166 1.84 -0.32 -9.53
CA ASN A 166 2.54 -1.03 -8.47
C ASN A 166 2.69 -2.52 -8.86
N LYS A 167 2.89 -3.41 -7.88
CA LYS A 167 3.04 -4.87 -8.07
C LYS A 167 2.04 -5.67 -7.24
N ILE A 168 0.86 -5.09 -7.00
CA ILE A 168 -0.16 -5.65 -6.12
C ILE A 168 -0.85 -6.83 -6.81
N VAL A 169 -0.99 -7.95 -6.10
CA VAL A 169 -1.70 -9.15 -6.55
C VAL A 169 -2.98 -9.36 -5.77
N ASP A 170 -2.92 -9.16 -4.44
CA ASP A 170 -4.04 -9.37 -3.54
C ASP A 170 -4.55 -8.04 -2.96
N ILE A 171 -5.86 -7.82 -3.09
CA ILE A 171 -6.60 -6.69 -2.52
C ILE A 171 -7.68 -7.15 -1.55
N SER A 172 -7.58 -8.37 -1.01
CA SER A 172 -8.52 -8.94 -0.03
C SER A 172 -8.79 -8.00 1.15
N CYS A 173 -7.76 -7.28 1.61
CA CYS A 173 -7.85 -6.30 2.69
C CYS A 173 -8.83 -5.15 2.42
N VAL A 174 -9.06 -4.80 1.14
CA VAL A 174 -10.02 -3.75 0.72
C VAL A 174 -11.42 -4.10 1.20
N GLY A 175 -11.76 -5.39 1.31
CA GLY A 175 -13.04 -5.86 1.85
C GLY A 175 -13.38 -5.27 3.22
N ASN A 176 -12.38 -4.97 4.06
CA ASN A 176 -12.56 -4.42 5.41
C ASN A 176 -12.73 -2.89 5.47
N MET A 177 -12.38 -2.16 4.40
CA MET A 177 -12.32 -0.69 4.41
C MET A 177 -13.71 -0.07 4.19
N GLN A 178 -14.66 -0.20 5.14
CA GLN A 178 -16.09 0.09 4.92
C GLN A 178 -16.43 1.48 4.32
N LYS A 179 -15.57 2.49 4.52
CA LYS A 179 -15.76 3.86 4.01
C LYS A 179 -15.09 4.13 2.65
N LEU A 180 -14.40 3.14 2.08
CA LEU A 180 -13.70 3.30 0.80
C LEU A 180 -14.70 3.38 -0.34
N PHE A 181 -14.68 4.51 -1.06
CA PHE A 181 -15.54 4.76 -2.21
C PHE A 181 -14.76 5.03 -3.51
N VAL A 182 -13.44 5.26 -3.44
CA VAL A 182 -12.55 5.27 -4.61
C VAL A 182 -11.39 4.30 -4.43
N LEU A 183 -11.24 3.36 -5.39
CA LEU A 183 -10.06 2.52 -5.54
C LEU A 183 -9.53 2.63 -6.97
N GLU A 184 -8.33 3.15 -7.14
CA GLU A 184 -7.60 3.05 -8.41
C GLU A 184 -6.39 2.14 -8.24
N ALA A 185 -6.37 1.04 -8.99
CA ALA A 185 -5.32 0.02 -8.94
C ALA A 185 -4.92 -0.45 -10.35
N ASN A 186 -4.96 0.46 -11.33
CA ASN A 186 -4.53 0.21 -12.69
C ASN A 186 -3.05 -0.20 -12.74
N ASN A 187 -2.64 -0.93 -13.78
CA ASN A 187 -1.24 -1.34 -13.97
C ASN A 187 -0.65 -2.10 -12.75
N ASN A 188 -1.36 -3.13 -12.29
CA ASN A 188 -0.93 -4.04 -11.22
C ASN A 188 -1.00 -5.50 -11.71
N SER A 189 -1.11 -6.47 -10.80
CA SER A 189 -1.22 -7.91 -11.11
C SER A 189 -2.42 -8.55 -10.41
N ILE A 190 -3.49 -7.78 -10.19
CA ILE A 190 -4.65 -8.21 -9.42
C ILE A 190 -5.47 -9.24 -10.18
N THR A 191 -5.78 -10.37 -9.54
CA THR A 191 -6.62 -11.43 -10.12
C THR A 191 -7.98 -11.57 -9.46
N ASN A 192 -8.16 -10.99 -8.26
CA ASN A 192 -9.39 -11.10 -7.49
C ASN A 192 -10.02 -9.74 -7.22
N MET A 193 -11.12 -9.43 -7.92
CA MET A 193 -11.87 -8.18 -7.76
C MET A 193 -13.07 -8.29 -6.82
N GLN A 194 -13.38 -9.49 -6.29
CA GLN A 194 -14.51 -9.68 -5.37
C GLN A 194 -14.51 -8.73 -4.15
N PRO A 195 -13.36 -8.37 -3.53
CA PRO A 195 -13.34 -7.49 -2.37
C PRO A 195 -13.99 -6.10 -2.60
N ILE A 196 -13.89 -5.56 -3.81
CA ILE A 196 -14.41 -4.22 -4.14
C ILE A 196 -15.76 -4.28 -4.89
N MET A 197 -15.99 -5.30 -5.73
CA MET A 197 -17.19 -5.40 -6.56
C MET A 197 -18.51 -5.51 -5.79
N LYS A 198 -18.47 -5.98 -4.55
CA LYS A 198 -19.68 -6.08 -3.70
C LYS A 198 -20.19 -4.70 -3.25
N ARG A 199 -19.44 -3.62 -3.50
CA ARG A 199 -19.75 -2.28 -3.00
C ARG A 199 -20.40 -1.43 -4.09
N LYS A 200 -21.72 -1.29 -3.98
CA LYS A 200 -22.55 -0.59 -4.98
C LYS A 200 -22.15 0.89 -5.20
N GLU A 201 -21.67 1.55 -4.15
CA GLU A 201 -21.31 2.98 -4.18
C GLU A 201 -19.83 3.23 -4.47
N ALA A 202 -19.01 2.18 -4.58
CA ALA A 202 -17.59 2.35 -4.84
C ALA A 202 -17.32 2.54 -6.34
N THR A 203 -16.59 3.61 -6.65
CA THR A 203 -15.91 3.77 -7.94
C THR A 203 -14.58 3.03 -7.87
N TYR A 204 -14.32 2.16 -8.83
CA TYR A 204 -13.06 1.44 -8.89
C TYR A 204 -12.57 1.21 -10.31
N SER A 205 -11.25 1.18 -10.47
CA SER A 205 -10.57 0.84 -11.72
C SER A 205 -9.35 -0.05 -11.44
N ALA A 206 -9.24 -1.15 -12.16
CA ALA A 206 -8.13 -2.09 -12.16
C ALA A 206 -7.85 -2.54 -13.60
N GLN A 207 -7.59 -1.57 -14.47
CA GLN A 207 -7.23 -1.77 -15.85
C GLN A 207 -5.77 -2.19 -15.99
N ASN A 208 -5.43 -2.81 -17.12
CA ASN A 208 -4.08 -3.16 -17.52
C ASN A 208 -3.35 -4.02 -16.48
N GLN A 209 -4.04 -4.98 -15.87
CA GLN A 209 -3.38 -5.92 -14.99
C GLN A 209 -2.52 -6.88 -15.81
N ILE A 210 -1.31 -7.17 -15.36
CA ILE A 210 -0.44 -8.17 -15.97
C ILE A 210 0.10 -9.08 -14.88
N LEU A 211 -0.21 -10.38 -14.97
CA LEU A 211 0.34 -11.41 -14.09
C LEU A 211 1.36 -12.27 -14.84
N TYR A 212 2.63 -12.12 -14.47
CA TYR A 212 3.70 -13.01 -14.93
C TYR A 212 3.82 -14.21 -14.00
N LYS A 213 3.59 -15.41 -14.53
CA LYS A 213 3.85 -16.66 -13.81
C LYS A 213 5.31 -17.07 -13.93
N GLN A 214 5.76 -17.93 -13.01
CA GLN A 214 7.09 -18.51 -13.10
C GLN A 214 7.18 -19.46 -14.31
N PRO A 215 8.31 -19.51 -15.03
CA PRO A 215 8.47 -20.42 -16.16
C PRO A 215 8.26 -21.89 -15.77
N ILE A 216 7.63 -22.66 -16.65
CA ILE A 216 7.42 -24.10 -16.46
C ILE A 216 8.02 -24.89 -17.62
N THR A 217 8.47 -26.12 -17.35
CA THR A 217 8.97 -27.00 -18.41
C THR A 217 7.89 -27.98 -18.86
N VAL A 218 7.51 -27.92 -20.13
CA VAL A 218 6.47 -28.76 -20.73
C VAL A 218 7.04 -29.74 -21.76
N ASN A 219 6.29 -30.80 -22.06
CA ASN A 219 6.51 -31.62 -23.24
C ASN A 219 5.68 -31.02 -24.39
N PRO A 220 6.26 -30.70 -25.55
CA PRO A 220 5.53 -29.99 -26.62
C PRO A 220 4.35 -30.80 -27.19
N ASN A 221 4.41 -32.13 -27.10
CA ASN A 221 3.39 -33.03 -27.64
C ASN A 221 2.37 -33.50 -26.59
N ASN A 222 2.50 -33.05 -25.34
CA ASN A 222 1.54 -33.39 -24.27
C ASN A 222 0.61 -32.20 -24.02
N SER A 223 -0.53 -32.49 -23.39
CA SER A 223 -1.39 -31.44 -22.87
C SER A 223 -0.75 -30.73 -21.68
N PHE A 224 -0.83 -29.40 -21.65
CA PHE A 224 -0.59 -28.58 -20.48
C PHE A 224 -1.91 -28.04 -19.93
N GLN A 225 -2.07 -28.06 -18.61
CA GLN A 225 -3.27 -27.56 -17.93
C GLN A 225 -2.88 -26.51 -16.88
N MET A 226 -3.66 -25.44 -16.82
CA MET A 226 -3.53 -24.37 -15.84
C MET A 226 -4.88 -24.08 -15.21
N LEU A 227 -4.93 -24.12 -13.88
CA LEU A 227 -6.07 -23.59 -13.14
C LEU A 227 -6.24 -22.10 -13.43
N ASN A 228 -7.45 -21.68 -13.81
CA ASN A 228 -7.77 -20.27 -13.99
C ASN A 228 -7.66 -19.52 -12.63
N PRO A 229 -6.72 -18.58 -12.46
CA PRO A 229 -6.49 -17.91 -11.18
C PRO A 229 -7.41 -16.69 -10.96
N VAL A 230 -8.31 -16.39 -11.90
CA VAL A 230 -9.18 -15.21 -11.86
C VAL A 230 -10.40 -15.47 -11.01
N VAL A 231 -10.71 -14.52 -10.13
CA VAL A 231 -11.89 -14.55 -9.26
C VAL A 231 -12.59 -13.20 -9.33
N VAL A 232 -13.66 -13.11 -10.10
CA VAL A 232 -14.45 -11.86 -10.28
C VAL A 232 -15.89 -12.09 -9.82
N GLY A 233 -16.53 -11.04 -9.29
CA GLY A 233 -17.78 -11.03 -8.52
C GLY A 233 -18.85 -12.11 -8.80
N ALA A 234 -19.02 -13.01 -7.81
CA ALA A 234 -20.17 -13.88 -7.46
C ALA A 234 -20.78 -14.77 -8.55
N SER A 235 -20.84 -16.10 -8.46
CA SER A 235 -20.60 -17.11 -7.42
C SER A 235 -20.15 -18.39 -8.15
N GLU A 236 -19.85 -19.48 -7.44
CA GLU A 236 -19.70 -20.82 -8.06
C GLU A 236 -20.88 -21.22 -9.00
N ARG A 237 -21.98 -20.46 -9.01
CA ARG A 237 -23.18 -20.66 -9.83
C ARG A 237 -23.20 -19.90 -11.17
N ASN A 238 -22.19 -19.11 -11.55
CA ASN A 238 -22.16 -18.48 -12.88
C ASN A 238 -20.75 -18.43 -13.51
N PRO A 239 -20.23 -19.58 -13.99
CA PRO A 239 -18.86 -19.73 -14.47
C PRO A 239 -18.52 -18.94 -15.75
N GLU A 240 -19.53 -18.45 -16.49
CA GLU A 240 -19.32 -17.64 -17.70
C GLU A 240 -18.62 -16.30 -17.41
N ASN A 241 -18.81 -15.74 -16.21
CA ASN A 241 -18.12 -14.53 -15.75
C ASN A 241 -16.66 -14.79 -15.31
N LEU A 242 -16.13 -16.00 -15.49
CA LEU A 242 -14.73 -16.34 -15.17
C LEU A 242 -13.93 -16.75 -16.41
N ALA A 243 -14.59 -16.93 -17.56
CA ALA A 243 -13.93 -17.37 -18.78
C ALA A 243 -12.92 -16.32 -19.30
N PRO A 244 -11.74 -16.74 -19.76
CA PRO A 244 -10.86 -15.87 -20.51
C PRO A 244 -11.55 -15.37 -21.79
N LYS A 245 -11.36 -14.09 -22.12
CA LYS A 245 -11.80 -13.51 -23.38
C LYS A 245 -11.01 -14.08 -24.55
N GLU A 246 -9.71 -14.24 -24.38
CA GLU A 246 -8.82 -14.85 -25.36
C GLU A 246 -7.85 -15.80 -24.68
N ILE A 247 -7.50 -16.88 -25.38
CA ILE A 247 -6.53 -17.88 -24.94
C ILE A 247 -5.60 -18.13 -26.13
N SER A 248 -4.30 -17.86 -25.95
CA SER A 248 -3.35 -17.99 -27.05
C SER A 248 -3.13 -19.46 -27.43
N VAL A 249 -2.56 -19.69 -28.62
CA VAL A 249 -2.11 -21.03 -29.09
C VAL A 249 -3.22 -22.09 -29.02
N GLY A 250 -4.48 -21.69 -29.28
CA GLY A 250 -5.63 -22.59 -29.34
C GLY A 250 -5.98 -23.26 -28.02
N GLY A 251 -5.60 -22.67 -26.88
CA GLY A 251 -6.01 -23.18 -25.58
C GLY A 251 -7.54 -23.16 -25.42
N GLN A 252 -8.06 -24.11 -24.64
CA GLN A 252 -9.48 -24.31 -24.41
C GLN A 252 -9.79 -24.14 -22.93
N TYR A 253 -10.84 -23.39 -22.61
CA TYR A 253 -11.34 -23.27 -21.24
C TYR A 253 -12.41 -24.32 -20.99
N ASP A 254 -12.20 -25.14 -19.98
CA ASP A 254 -13.15 -26.09 -19.43
C ASP A 254 -13.11 -25.94 -17.92
N PHE A 255 -14.12 -25.25 -17.35
CA PHE A 255 -14.08 -24.77 -15.97
C PHE A 255 -13.66 -25.89 -14.99
N PRO A 256 -12.69 -25.64 -14.09
CA PRO A 256 -11.99 -24.38 -13.85
C PRO A 256 -10.67 -24.23 -14.63
N ASP A 257 -10.35 -25.19 -15.49
CA ASP A 257 -9.05 -25.34 -16.11
C ASP A 257 -8.96 -24.73 -17.51
N ILE A 258 -7.76 -24.31 -17.87
CA ILE A 258 -7.40 -23.91 -19.22
C ILE A 258 -6.39 -24.92 -19.73
N THR A 259 -6.71 -25.58 -20.85
CA THR A 259 -5.94 -26.69 -21.40
C THR A 259 -5.38 -26.34 -22.77
N TRP A 260 -4.08 -26.57 -22.97
CA TRP A 260 -3.41 -26.53 -24.26
C TRP A 260 -3.03 -27.95 -24.66
N LYS A 261 -3.68 -28.52 -25.68
CA LYS A 261 -3.49 -29.92 -26.08
C LYS A 261 -2.24 -30.17 -26.93
N ASN A 262 -1.74 -29.15 -27.63
CA ASN A 262 -0.61 -29.27 -28.53
C ASN A 262 0.24 -27.99 -28.51
N LEU A 263 1.50 -28.11 -28.12
CA LEU A 263 2.48 -27.02 -28.08
C LEU A 263 3.67 -27.32 -29.02
N ALA A 264 3.44 -28.05 -30.11
CA ALA A 264 4.48 -28.45 -31.07
C ALA A 264 5.17 -27.28 -31.78
N SER A 265 4.49 -26.13 -31.92
CA SER A 265 5.09 -24.88 -32.40
C SER A 265 6.11 -24.27 -31.44
N LYS A 266 6.20 -24.81 -30.21
CA LYS A 266 7.09 -24.37 -29.14
C LYS A 266 7.03 -22.86 -28.86
N PRO A 267 5.84 -22.30 -28.57
CA PRO A 267 5.73 -20.89 -28.20
C PRO A 267 6.54 -20.58 -26.92
N GLU A 268 7.14 -19.40 -26.85
CA GLU A 268 7.86 -18.95 -25.65
C GLU A 268 6.91 -18.71 -24.46
N THR A 269 5.68 -18.28 -24.75
CA THR A 269 4.63 -18.03 -23.76
C THR A 269 3.29 -18.57 -24.22
N ILE A 270 2.45 -18.92 -23.24
CA ILE A 270 1.00 -19.03 -23.42
C ILE A 270 0.33 -17.97 -22.56
N GLU A 271 -0.79 -17.44 -23.05
CA GLU A 271 -1.38 -16.22 -22.53
C GLU A 271 -2.90 -16.36 -22.46
N CYS A 272 -3.49 -15.70 -21.46
CA CYS A 272 -4.94 -15.57 -21.32
C CYS A 272 -5.26 -14.11 -21.04
N SER A 273 -6.28 -13.57 -21.71
CA SER A 273 -6.79 -12.22 -21.46
C SER A 273 -8.19 -12.27 -20.84
N TYR A 274 -8.49 -11.31 -19.98
CA TYR A 274 -9.77 -11.16 -19.30
C TYR A 274 -10.19 -9.70 -19.37
N SER A 275 -11.50 -9.46 -19.45
CA SER A 275 -12.08 -8.13 -19.41
C SER A 275 -13.46 -8.21 -18.78
N TYR A 276 -13.71 -7.38 -17.76
CA TYR A 276 -15.00 -7.27 -17.10
C TYR A 276 -15.44 -5.82 -17.08
N GLY A 277 -16.39 -5.51 -17.98
CA GLY A 277 -16.83 -4.15 -18.23
C GLY A 277 -15.67 -3.21 -18.58
N ASP A 278 -15.82 -1.95 -18.19
CA ASP A 278 -14.85 -0.87 -18.38
C ASP A 278 -13.93 -0.68 -17.16
N ARG A 279 -13.98 -1.58 -16.16
CA ARG A 279 -13.26 -1.41 -14.88
C ARG A 279 -12.12 -2.39 -14.65
N PHE A 280 -12.08 -3.52 -15.36
CA PHE A 280 -11.03 -4.52 -15.16
C PHE A 280 -10.58 -5.15 -16.47
N THR A 281 -9.27 -5.22 -16.65
CA THR A 281 -8.62 -6.05 -17.68
C THR A 281 -7.39 -6.72 -17.09
N LEU A 282 -7.16 -7.97 -17.48
CA LEU A 282 -6.01 -8.76 -17.02
C LEU A 282 -5.42 -9.55 -18.18
N LYS A 283 -4.09 -9.54 -18.26
CA LYS A 283 -3.30 -10.45 -19.08
C LYS A 283 -2.49 -11.38 -18.17
N ILE A 284 -2.67 -12.68 -18.32
CA ILE A 284 -1.85 -13.70 -17.66
C ILE A 284 -0.85 -14.21 -18.68
N ILE A 285 0.43 -14.26 -18.29
CA ILE A 285 1.52 -14.74 -19.13
C ILE A 285 2.21 -15.88 -18.40
N GLN A 286 2.21 -17.07 -19.01
CA GLN A 286 2.91 -18.25 -18.53
C GLN A 286 4.07 -18.56 -19.48
N PRO A 287 5.32 -18.24 -19.09
CA PRO A 287 6.50 -18.61 -19.85
C PRO A 287 6.70 -20.14 -19.88
N LEU A 288 7.16 -20.65 -21.02
CA LEU A 288 7.36 -22.07 -21.27
C LEU A 288 8.81 -22.39 -21.62
N ASN A 289 9.31 -23.44 -21.00
CA ASN A 289 10.51 -24.16 -21.39
C ASN A 289 10.11 -25.54 -21.94
N TYR A 290 10.95 -26.18 -22.73
CA TYR A 290 10.64 -27.47 -23.35
C TYR A 290 11.65 -28.54 -22.95
N LYS A 291 11.17 -29.74 -22.59
CA LYS A 291 12.07 -30.88 -22.38
C LYS A 291 12.85 -31.17 -23.66
N SER A 292 14.14 -31.42 -23.53
CA SER A 292 14.95 -31.92 -24.64
C SER A 292 14.41 -33.28 -25.06
N VAL A 293 14.06 -33.43 -26.34
CA VAL A 293 13.71 -34.74 -26.88
C VAL A 293 15.03 -35.52 -26.97
N ALA A 294 15.22 -36.53 -26.13
CA ALA A 294 16.35 -37.44 -26.26
C ALA A 294 16.33 -38.01 -27.69
N LYS A 295 17.40 -37.81 -28.46
CA LYS A 295 17.54 -38.45 -29.78
C LYS A 295 17.42 -39.96 -29.56
N PRO A 296 16.60 -40.69 -30.34
CA PRO A 296 16.51 -42.13 -30.20
C PRO A 296 17.90 -42.72 -30.35
N ASN A 297 18.30 -43.51 -29.35
CA ASN A 297 19.58 -44.20 -29.33
C ASN A 297 19.53 -45.24 -30.47
N ILE A 298 20.07 -44.89 -31.65
CA ILE A 298 20.20 -45.81 -32.77
C ILE A 298 21.29 -46.82 -32.36
N LYS A 299 20.93 -47.79 -31.52
CA LYS A 299 21.72 -49.01 -31.39
C LYS A 299 21.67 -49.66 -32.77
N LYS A 300 22.79 -49.55 -33.50
CA LYS A 300 23.09 -50.28 -34.73
C LYS A 300 22.62 -51.73 -34.54
N GLN A 301 21.50 -52.08 -35.17
CA GLN A 301 21.16 -53.46 -35.45
C GLN A 301 21.84 -53.85 -36.76
N ALA A 302 22.51 -55.01 -36.70
CA ALA A 302 22.88 -55.89 -37.81
C ALA A 302 24.17 -55.50 -38.56
N LYS A 303 25.07 -56.42 -38.96
CA LYS A 303 25.04 -57.89 -39.13
C LYS A 303 26.45 -58.43 -38.76
N LYS A 304 26.58 -59.52 -38.00
CA LYS A 304 26.73 -60.92 -38.49
C LYS A 304 27.66 -61.03 -39.69
#